data_AF-A0A941PVM6-F1
#
_entry.id   AF-A0A941PVM6-F1
#
_cell.length_a   1.000
_cell.length_b   1.000
_cell.length_c   1.000
_cell.angle_alpha   90.00
_cell.angle_beta   90.00
_cell.angle_gamma   90.00
#
_symmetry.space_group_name_H-M   'P 1'
#
loop_
_entity.id
_entity.type
_entity.pdbx_description
1 polymer ?
#
loop_
_entity_poly.entity_id
_entity_poly.type
_entity_poly.pdbx_seq_one_letter_code
_entity_poly.pdbx_strand_id
1 'polypeptide(L)'
;MTDFLALFSAQCNAGRRPRTSGSSAVVTGLQPAPVKGLRGKRTKLHERDDHPHLSAAGVDAHAQQEARAIEAFFSETSQKHHLDEEAKVFPALLASGDEALVATVRMLQQDHGWIEEDWLALAPQLRAIAAGYSWYDPAELQHGIEVFLELCREHIQLEESVIYPEAKARAAKLARRRATLPPLRFTKEAPSSS
;
A
#
# COMPACT_ATOMS: atom_id res chain seq x y z
N MET A 1 17.41 1.28 -3.30
CA MET A 1 16.19 2.13 -3.37
C MET A 1 15.43 1.95 -4.67
N THR A 2 16.08 2.01 -5.83
CA THR A 2 15.43 2.00 -7.16
C THR A 2 14.56 0.77 -7.40
N ASP A 3 15.01 -0.42 -6.98
CA ASP A 3 14.22 -1.66 -7.11
C ASP A 3 12.97 -1.66 -6.23
N PHE A 4 13.07 -1.11 -5.03
CA PHE A 4 11.94 -0.98 -4.11
C PHE A 4 10.90 0.04 -4.63
N LEU A 5 11.38 1.19 -5.12
CA LEU A 5 10.51 2.20 -5.72
C LEU A 5 9.81 1.67 -6.97
N ALA A 6 10.48 0.83 -7.77
CA ALA A 6 9.89 0.18 -8.92
C ALA A 6 8.79 -0.83 -8.52
N LEU A 7 9.03 -1.63 -7.48
CA LEU A 7 8.04 -2.56 -6.94
C LEU A 7 6.80 -1.82 -6.40
N PHE A 8 7.02 -0.83 -5.54
CA PHE A 8 5.94 -0.04 -4.93
C PHE A 8 5.17 0.78 -5.99
N SER A 9 5.87 1.34 -6.99
CA SER A 9 5.23 2.03 -8.12
C SER A 9 4.39 1.10 -9.00
N ALA A 10 4.87 -0.13 -9.25
CA ALA A 10 4.08 -1.14 -9.97
C ALA A 10 2.79 -1.47 -9.22
N GLN A 11 2.85 -1.56 -7.88
CA GLN A 11 1.70 -1.81 -7.02
C GLN A 11 0.67 -0.67 -7.10
N CYS A 12 1.08 0.59 -6.91
CA CYS A 12 0.19 1.74 -7.03
C CYS A 12 -0.45 1.89 -8.43
N ASN A 13 0.26 1.44 -9.48
CA ASN A 13 -0.24 1.51 -10.86
C ASN A 13 -1.15 0.32 -11.23
N ALA A 14 -0.97 -0.86 -10.63
CA ALA A 14 -1.83 -2.02 -10.86
C ALA A 14 -3.28 -1.81 -10.37
N GLY A 15 -3.49 -0.90 -9.41
CA GLY A 15 -4.82 -0.42 -8.99
C GLY A 15 -5.57 0.43 -10.04
N ARG A 16 -4.86 0.98 -11.03
CA ARG A 16 -5.42 1.74 -12.16
C ARG A 16 -5.55 0.85 -13.39
N ARG A 17 -6.52 -0.07 -13.43
CA ARG A 17 -6.71 -0.91 -14.63
C ARG A 17 -7.23 -0.11 -15.83
N PRO A 18 -6.65 -0.28 -17.03
CA PRO A 18 -7.43 -0.52 -18.25
C PRO A 18 -7.93 -1.98 -18.24
N ARG A 19 -9.16 -2.15 -18.75
CA ARG A 19 -9.96 -3.37 -18.68
C ARG A 19 -9.51 -4.41 -19.72
N THR A 20 -8.96 -5.57 -19.31
CA THR A 20 -9.02 -6.81 -20.13
C THR A 20 -9.04 -8.09 -19.27
N SER A 21 -9.44 -9.16 -19.95
CA SER A 21 -10.15 -10.37 -19.54
C SER A 21 -9.24 -11.56 -19.18
N GLY A 22 -9.66 -12.33 -18.16
CA GLY A 22 -9.70 -13.79 -18.20
C GLY A 22 -8.44 -14.59 -17.82
N SER A 23 -8.44 -15.23 -16.65
CA SER A 23 -8.52 -16.70 -16.50
C SER A 23 -8.24 -17.08 -15.04
N SER A 24 -9.00 -18.06 -14.53
CA SER A 24 -9.09 -18.43 -13.12
C SER A 24 -8.27 -19.70 -12.85
N ALA A 25 -7.36 -19.64 -11.88
CA ALA A 25 -6.76 -20.82 -11.26
C ALA A 25 -7.09 -20.81 -9.76
N VAL A 26 -7.56 -21.96 -9.26
CA VAL A 26 -7.96 -22.19 -7.87
C VAL A 26 -6.71 -22.53 -7.06
N VAL A 27 -6.40 -21.76 -6.03
CA VAL A 27 -5.47 -22.14 -4.97
C VAL A 27 -6.26 -22.37 -3.69
N THR A 28 -6.30 -23.63 -3.27
CA THR A 28 -6.86 -24.07 -2.00
C THR A 28 -5.73 -24.18 -0.99
N GLY A 29 -5.92 -23.58 0.19
CA GLY A 29 -5.29 -24.02 1.43
C GLY A 29 -4.05 -23.26 1.87
N LEU A 30 -4.25 -22.21 2.66
CA LEU A 30 -3.33 -21.86 3.75
C LEU A 30 -4.14 -21.16 4.85
N GLN A 31 -4.20 -21.75 6.04
CA GLN A 31 -4.79 -21.13 7.23
C GLN A 31 -3.75 -20.18 7.85
N PRO A 32 -4.06 -18.90 8.11
CA PRO A 32 -3.17 -18.06 8.89
C PRO A 32 -3.28 -18.39 10.38
N ALA A 33 -2.12 -18.62 11.01
CA ALA A 33 -1.95 -18.77 12.46
C ALA A 33 -2.16 -17.43 13.19
N PRO A 34 -2.47 -17.43 14.51
CA PRO A 34 -2.72 -16.18 15.24
C PRO A 34 -1.43 -15.42 15.51
N VAL A 35 -1.29 -14.22 14.95
CA VAL A 35 -0.22 -13.28 15.31
C VAL A 35 -0.56 -12.61 16.64
N LYS A 36 0.02 -13.14 17.72
CA LYS A 36 0.01 -12.49 19.04
C LYS A 36 0.86 -11.21 18.98
N GLY A 37 0.33 -10.14 19.58
CA GLY A 37 0.98 -8.86 19.66
C GLY A 37 2.37 -8.91 20.29
N LEU A 38 3.33 -8.25 19.64
CA LEU A 38 4.59 -7.80 20.19
C LEU A 38 4.99 -6.50 19.48
N ARG A 39 4.34 -5.38 19.81
CA ARG A 39 4.89 -4.05 19.50
C ARG A 39 5.74 -3.64 20.70
N GLY A 40 6.95 -4.20 20.76
CA GLY A 40 7.90 -3.98 21.84
C GLY A 40 9.33 -3.93 21.30
N LYS A 41 9.90 -2.73 21.28
CA LYS A 41 11.33 -2.42 21.01
C LYS A 41 11.82 -2.75 19.59
N ARG A 42 11.64 -1.82 18.65
CA ARG A 42 12.46 -1.75 17.42
C ARG A 42 13.86 -1.27 17.79
N THR A 43 14.72 -2.17 18.27
CA THR A 43 16.15 -1.89 18.43
C THR A 43 16.99 -3.09 18.00
N LYS A 44 17.81 -2.84 16.95
CA LYS A 44 18.99 -3.59 16.45
C LYS A 44 18.65 -4.87 15.64
N LEU A 45 19.18 -5.06 14.43
CA LEU A 45 20.62 -5.17 14.11
C LEU A 45 20.93 -4.99 12.60
N HIS A 46 21.94 -4.16 12.32
CA HIS A 46 22.88 -4.13 11.18
C HIS A 46 22.64 -5.07 9.97
N GLU A 47 22.34 -4.44 8.83
CA GLU A 47 23.15 -4.58 7.62
C GLU A 47 23.18 -3.20 6.93
N ARG A 48 24.37 -2.65 6.71
CA ARG A 48 24.57 -1.31 6.17
C ARG A 48 24.21 -1.31 4.68
N ASP A 49 22.97 -0.98 4.35
CA ASP A 49 22.62 -0.56 3.00
C ASP A 49 23.06 0.90 2.81
N ASP A 50 24.37 1.14 2.86
CA ASP A 50 24.95 2.45 2.60
C ASP A 50 24.44 2.94 1.23
N HIS A 51 23.73 4.06 1.16
CA HIS A 51 23.36 4.68 -0.12
C HIS A 51 24.62 4.96 -0.95
N PRO A 52 25.01 4.11 -1.91
CA PRO A 52 26.39 4.10 -2.40
C PRO A 52 26.65 5.31 -3.30
N HIS A 53 25.60 5.82 -3.96
CA HIS A 53 25.69 6.99 -4.84
C HIS A 53 25.83 8.31 -4.07
N LEU A 54 24.95 8.57 -3.08
CA LEU A 54 25.02 9.78 -2.26
C LEU A 54 26.31 9.83 -1.42
N SER A 55 26.74 8.69 -0.90
CA SER A 55 27.98 8.59 -0.10
C SER A 55 29.25 8.76 -0.94
N ALA A 56 29.23 8.36 -2.22
CA ALA A 56 30.41 8.43 -3.10
C ALA A 56 30.50 9.70 -3.95
N ALA A 57 29.37 10.21 -4.45
CA ALA A 57 29.31 11.33 -5.40
C ALA A 57 28.74 12.63 -4.79
N GLY A 58 28.16 12.57 -3.59
CA GLY A 58 27.48 13.70 -2.97
C GLY A 58 26.18 14.08 -3.70
N VAL A 59 25.75 15.33 -3.55
CA VAL A 59 24.49 15.84 -4.14
C VAL A 59 24.73 16.25 -5.60
N ASP A 60 25.06 15.28 -6.45
CA ASP A 60 25.22 15.47 -7.88
C ASP A 60 23.86 15.54 -8.62
N ALA A 61 23.89 15.78 -9.94
CA ALA A 61 22.68 15.90 -10.74
C ALA A 61 21.82 14.62 -10.73
N HIS A 62 22.45 13.45 -10.59
CA HIS A 62 21.77 12.17 -10.53
C HIS A 62 21.01 12.02 -9.20
N ALA A 63 21.69 12.25 -8.07
CA ALA A 63 21.11 12.25 -6.73
C ALA A 63 19.94 13.24 -6.61
N GLN A 64 20.09 14.43 -7.16
CA GLN A 64 19.03 15.44 -7.20
C GLN A 64 17.80 14.93 -7.97
N GLN A 65 18.01 14.25 -9.11
CA GLN A 65 16.93 13.75 -9.93
C GLN A 65 16.20 12.57 -9.28
N GLU A 66 16.94 11.64 -8.67
CA GLU A 66 16.36 10.54 -7.90
C GLU A 66 15.54 11.05 -6.71
N ALA A 67 16.09 12.00 -5.94
CA ALA A 67 15.38 12.58 -4.81
C ALA A 67 14.07 13.25 -5.23
N ARG A 68 14.05 13.98 -6.35
CA ARG A 68 12.80 14.55 -6.93
C ARG A 68 11.79 13.47 -7.29
N ALA A 69 12.24 12.39 -7.92
CA ALA A 69 11.35 11.32 -8.36
C ALA A 69 10.74 10.57 -7.16
N ILE A 70 11.55 10.25 -6.15
CA ILE A 70 11.10 9.60 -4.91
C ILE A 70 10.12 10.51 -4.17
N GLU A 71 10.44 11.80 -4.04
CA GLU A 71 9.61 12.77 -3.33
C GLU A 71 8.23 12.93 -3.96
N ALA A 72 8.17 13.18 -5.27
CA ALA A 72 6.91 13.30 -5.98
C ALA A 72 6.09 12.00 -5.91
N PHE A 73 6.75 10.84 -5.98
CA PHE A 73 6.08 9.56 -5.94
C PHE A 73 5.35 9.33 -4.61
N PHE A 74 6.02 9.50 -3.46
CA PHE A 74 5.40 9.25 -2.16
C PHE A 74 4.41 10.35 -1.77
N SER A 75 4.69 11.62 -2.10
CA SER A 75 3.79 12.74 -1.82
C SER A 75 2.50 12.73 -2.64
N GLU A 76 2.44 12.01 -3.78
CA GLU A 76 1.24 11.97 -4.62
C GLU A 76 0.71 10.56 -4.86
N THR A 77 1.54 9.68 -5.40
CA THR A 77 1.10 8.36 -5.87
C THR A 77 0.84 7.40 -4.72
N SER A 78 1.75 7.34 -3.74
CA SER A 78 1.58 6.50 -2.55
C SER A 78 0.38 6.93 -1.70
N GLN A 79 0.28 8.22 -1.37
CA GLN A 79 -0.85 8.73 -0.58
C GLN A 79 -2.20 8.46 -1.26
N LYS A 80 -2.29 8.68 -2.58
CA LYS A 80 -3.51 8.38 -3.35
C LYS A 80 -3.84 6.89 -3.34
N HIS A 81 -2.83 6.02 -3.39
CA HIS A 81 -3.01 4.57 -3.36
C HIS A 81 -3.69 4.14 -2.05
N HIS A 82 -3.15 4.55 -0.90
CA HIS A 82 -3.72 4.23 0.41
C HIS A 82 -5.16 4.74 0.55
N LEU A 83 -5.44 5.98 0.09
CA LEU A 83 -6.80 6.54 0.10
C LEU A 83 -7.76 5.71 -0.76
N ASP A 84 -7.31 5.24 -1.93
CA ASP A 84 -8.13 4.40 -2.80
C ASP A 84 -8.41 3.04 -2.15
N GLU A 85 -7.48 2.47 -1.40
CA GLU A 85 -7.67 1.19 -0.70
C GLU A 85 -8.63 1.31 0.46
N GLU A 86 -8.47 2.34 1.29
CA GLU A 86 -9.39 2.60 2.39
C GLU A 86 -10.81 2.88 1.92
N ALA A 87 -10.96 3.57 0.77
CA ALA A 87 -12.26 3.88 0.21
C ALA A 87 -12.91 2.71 -0.54
N LYS A 88 -12.11 1.87 -1.23
CA LYS A 88 -12.63 0.93 -2.25
C LYS A 88 -12.36 -0.53 -1.94
N VAL A 89 -11.26 -0.85 -1.25
CA VAL A 89 -10.80 -2.23 -1.03
C VAL A 89 -11.20 -2.69 0.38
N PHE A 90 -10.77 -1.94 1.40
CA PHE A 90 -10.92 -2.32 2.81
C PHE A 90 -12.37 -2.46 3.30
N PRO A 91 -13.36 -1.65 2.86
CA PRO A 91 -14.71 -1.72 3.43
C PRO A 91 -15.36 -3.10 3.30
N ALA A 92 -15.18 -3.78 2.17
CA ALA A 92 -15.74 -5.13 1.96
C ALA A 92 -15.01 -6.24 2.73
N LEU A 93 -13.75 -6.01 3.10
CA LEU A 93 -12.95 -6.92 3.91
C LEU A 93 -13.24 -6.73 5.40
N LEU A 94 -13.43 -5.49 5.85
CA LEU A 94 -13.84 -5.15 7.21
C LEU A 94 -15.23 -5.68 7.57
N ALA A 95 -16.12 -5.82 6.58
CA ALA A 95 -17.43 -6.45 6.75
C ALA A 95 -17.39 -8.00 6.78
N SER A 96 -16.20 -8.60 6.75
CA SER A 96 -16.03 -10.06 6.87
C SER A 96 -16.38 -10.56 8.27
N GLY A 97 -16.90 -11.79 8.36
CA GLY A 97 -16.98 -12.53 9.63
C GLY A 97 -15.66 -13.22 10.02
N ASP A 98 -14.62 -13.11 9.18
CA ASP A 98 -13.28 -13.60 9.48
C ASP A 98 -12.53 -12.54 10.30
N GLU A 99 -12.39 -12.80 11.60
CA GLU A 99 -11.74 -11.89 12.55
C GLU A 99 -10.26 -11.66 12.23
N ALA A 100 -9.55 -12.67 11.71
CA ALA A 100 -8.13 -12.53 11.37
C ALA A 100 -7.95 -11.59 10.19
N LEU A 101 -8.78 -11.73 9.15
CA LEU A 101 -8.78 -10.81 8.01
C LEU A 101 -9.10 -9.37 8.43
N VAL A 102 -10.11 -9.18 9.30
CA VAL A 102 -10.48 -7.85 9.80
C VAL A 102 -9.33 -7.24 10.61
N ALA A 103 -8.64 -8.02 11.43
CA ALA A 103 -7.47 -7.57 12.18
C ALA A 103 -6.33 -7.15 11.25
N THR A 104 -6.04 -7.93 10.20
CA THR A 104 -5.03 -7.58 9.19
C THR A 104 -5.35 -6.25 8.49
N VAL A 105 -6.60 -6.03 8.08
CA VAL A 105 -6.98 -4.76 7.44
C VAL A 105 -6.82 -3.57 8.38
N ARG A 106 -7.21 -3.72 9.66
CA ARG A 106 -7.01 -2.64 10.66
C ARG A 106 -5.54 -2.36 10.94
N MET A 107 -4.68 -3.37 10.85
CA MET A 107 -3.24 -3.19 10.96
C MET A 107 -2.72 -2.38 9.78
N LEU A 108 -3.12 -2.70 8.54
CA LEU A 108 -2.73 -1.94 7.35
C LEU A 108 -3.20 -0.49 7.38
N GLN A 109 -4.41 -0.22 7.90
CA GLN A 109 -4.86 1.17 8.13
C GLN A 109 -3.98 1.93 9.13
N GLN A 110 -3.45 1.25 10.15
CA GLN A 110 -2.48 1.86 11.06
C GLN A 110 -1.14 2.08 10.35
N ASP A 111 -0.71 1.11 9.54
CA ASP A 111 0.52 1.21 8.77
C ASP A 111 0.46 2.37 7.77
N HIS A 112 -0.69 2.66 7.12
CA HIS A 112 -0.85 3.87 6.31
C HIS A 112 -0.53 5.14 7.10
N GLY A 113 -0.99 5.23 8.35
CA GLY A 113 -0.71 6.36 9.24
C GLY A 113 0.77 6.47 9.59
N TRP A 114 1.42 5.34 9.90
CA TRP A 114 2.85 5.31 10.18
C TRP A 114 3.70 5.65 8.94
N ILE A 115 3.32 5.15 7.76
CA ILE A 115 3.99 5.46 6.49
C ILE A 115 3.88 6.96 6.20
N GLU A 116 2.73 7.58 6.42
CA GLU A 116 2.56 9.03 6.26
C GLU A 116 3.42 9.83 7.25
N GLU A 117 3.46 9.41 8.53
CA GLU A 117 4.27 10.07 9.55
C GLU A 117 5.77 10.00 9.25
N ASP A 118 6.28 8.80 8.93
CA ASP A 118 7.67 8.59 8.53
C ASP A 118 8.00 9.38 7.24
N TRP A 119 7.05 9.46 6.30
CA TRP A 119 7.22 10.25 5.09
C TRP A 119 7.32 11.75 5.37
N LEU A 120 6.52 12.30 6.30
CA LEU A 120 6.60 13.72 6.68
C LEU A 120 7.97 14.07 7.29
N ALA A 121 8.66 13.12 7.93
CA ALA A 121 10.01 13.30 8.43
C ALA A 121 11.09 13.21 7.33
N LEU A 122 10.91 12.32 6.34
CA LEU A 122 11.86 12.10 5.25
C LEU A 122 11.75 13.13 4.11
N ALA A 123 10.55 13.54 3.75
CA ALA A 123 10.29 14.38 2.58
C ALA A 123 11.10 15.69 2.57
N PRO A 124 11.22 16.45 3.69
CA PRO A 124 12.03 17.68 3.70
C PRO A 124 13.50 17.45 3.35
N GLN A 125 14.08 16.32 3.76
CA GLN A 125 15.48 15.97 3.49
C GLN A 125 15.68 15.62 2.02
N LEU A 126 14.76 14.86 1.42
CA LEU A 126 14.79 14.59 -0.02
C LEU A 126 14.56 15.85 -0.86
N ARG A 127 13.71 16.79 -0.41
CA ARG A 127 13.56 18.10 -1.07
C ARG A 127 14.85 18.92 -1.01
N ALA A 128 15.60 18.84 0.10
CA ALA A 128 16.90 19.49 0.22
C ALA A 128 17.91 18.91 -0.78
N ILE A 129 18.03 17.59 -0.85
CA ILE A 129 18.88 16.89 -1.82
C ILE A 129 18.45 17.26 -3.24
N ALA A 130 17.15 17.22 -3.55
CA ALA A 130 16.58 17.60 -4.84
C ALA A 130 16.93 19.03 -5.27
N ALA A 131 17.09 19.95 -4.32
CA ALA A 131 17.45 21.35 -4.56
C ALA A 131 18.97 21.58 -4.60
N GLY A 132 19.80 20.54 -4.46
CA GLY A 132 21.25 20.65 -4.47
C GLY A 132 21.87 20.99 -3.11
N TYR A 133 21.09 20.95 -2.03
CA TYR A 133 21.58 21.25 -0.69
C TYR A 133 22.12 20.00 0.02
N SER A 134 23.17 20.19 0.80
CA SER A 134 23.89 19.14 1.54
C SER A 134 23.89 19.33 3.06
N TRP A 135 22.93 20.09 3.61
CA TRP A 135 22.83 20.35 5.06
C TRP A 135 22.05 19.26 5.83
N TYR A 136 21.55 18.23 5.15
CA TYR A 136 20.89 17.08 5.80
C TYR A 136 21.90 16.28 6.63
N ASP A 137 21.43 15.58 7.66
CA ASP A 137 22.25 14.61 8.39
C ASP A 137 22.20 13.26 7.64
N PRO A 138 23.31 12.80 7.05
CA PRO A 138 23.30 11.56 6.28
C PRO A 138 22.99 10.31 7.11
N ALA A 139 23.37 10.30 8.39
CA ALA A 139 23.13 9.16 9.27
C ALA A 139 21.66 9.10 9.70
N GLU A 140 21.05 10.25 10.00
CA GLU A 140 19.62 10.34 10.30
C GLU A 140 18.77 9.97 9.06
N LEU A 141 19.13 10.49 7.88
CA LEU A 141 18.46 10.17 6.63
C LEU A 141 18.52 8.68 6.33
N GLN A 142 19.71 8.08 6.41
CA GLN A 142 19.92 6.65 6.17
C GLN A 142 19.06 5.82 7.13
N HIS A 143 19.09 6.13 8.42
CA HIS A 143 18.30 5.41 9.42
C HIS A 143 16.79 5.53 9.16
N GLY A 144 16.30 6.73 8.86
CA GLY A 144 14.89 6.95 8.55
C GLY A 144 14.46 6.19 7.30
N ILE A 145 15.29 6.15 6.26
CA ILE A 145 15.04 5.37 5.04
C ILE A 145 14.95 3.87 5.37
N GLU A 146 15.86 3.33 6.17
CA GLU A 146 15.84 1.91 6.55
C GLU A 146 14.52 1.54 7.26
N VAL A 147 14.12 2.31 8.26
CA VAL A 147 12.88 2.10 9.03
C VAL A 147 11.65 2.20 8.11
N PHE A 148 11.61 3.22 7.27
CA PHE A 148 10.51 3.43 6.32
C PHE A 148 10.39 2.27 5.32
N LEU A 149 11.51 1.82 4.74
CA LEU A 149 11.53 0.73 3.78
C LEU A 149 11.13 -0.60 4.41
N GLU A 150 11.54 -0.87 5.65
CA GLU A 150 11.10 -2.07 6.39
C GLU A 150 9.58 -2.08 6.55
N LEU A 151 9.00 -0.98 7.03
CA LEU A 151 7.56 -0.83 7.19
C LEU A 151 6.81 -1.04 5.86
N CYS A 152 7.25 -0.37 4.79
CA CYS A 152 6.59 -0.51 3.50
C CYS A 152 6.72 -1.92 2.91
N ARG A 153 7.83 -2.64 3.13
CA ARG A 153 7.99 -4.03 2.67
C ARG A 153 6.99 -4.97 3.34
N GLU A 154 6.88 -4.89 4.66
CA GLU A 154 5.92 -5.71 5.41
C GLU A 154 4.48 -5.40 5.01
N HIS A 155 4.18 -4.12 4.81
CA HIS A 155 2.88 -3.63 4.33
C HIS A 155 2.51 -4.26 2.98
N ILE A 156 3.35 -4.06 1.95
CA ILE A 156 3.13 -4.61 0.60
C ILE A 156 2.96 -6.12 0.64
N GLN A 157 3.77 -6.83 1.44
CA GLN A 157 3.72 -8.28 1.52
C GLN A 157 2.34 -8.76 1.96
N LEU A 158 1.72 -8.11 2.94
CA LEU A 158 0.38 -8.45 3.42
C LEU A 158 -0.69 -8.11 2.38
N GLU A 159 -0.53 -6.99 1.69
CA GLU A 159 -1.44 -6.60 0.63
C GLU A 159 -1.47 -7.62 -0.51
N GLU A 160 -0.30 -8.00 -1.01
CA GLU A 160 -0.14 -8.94 -2.11
C GLU A 160 -0.56 -10.36 -1.75
N SER A 161 -0.18 -10.83 -0.55
CA SER A 161 -0.40 -12.21 -0.14
C SER A 161 -1.80 -12.47 0.44
N VAL A 162 -2.44 -11.46 1.03
CA VAL A 162 -3.72 -11.63 1.74
C VAL A 162 -4.82 -10.71 1.17
N ILE A 163 -4.60 -9.40 1.17
CA ILE A 163 -5.68 -8.42 0.93
C ILE A 163 -6.20 -8.47 -0.49
N TYR A 164 -5.33 -8.37 -1.49
CA TYR A 164 -5.78 -8.34 -2.88
C TYR A 164 -6.39 -9.68 -3.33
N PRO A 165 -5.85 -10.86 -2.97
CA PRO A 165 -6.53 -12.12 -3.21
C PRO A 165 -7.96 -12.15 -2.64
N GLU A 166 -8.14 -11.77 -1.37
CA GLU A 166 -9.45 -11.74 -0.72
C GLU A 166 -10.42 -10.74 -1.37
N ALA A 167 -9.95 -9.53 -1.67
CA ALA A 167 -10.73 -8.50 -2.35
C ALA A 167 -11.19 -8.97 -3.75
N LYS A 168 -10.28 -9.58 -4.53
CA LYS A 168 -10.60 -10.15 -5.85
C LYS A 168 -11.63 -11.27 -5.73
N ALA A 169 -11.48 -12.18 -4.78
CA ALA A 169 -12.41 -13.31 -4.57
C ALA A 169 -13.82 -12.80 -4.23
N ARG A 170 -13.93 -11.79 -3.38
CA ARG A 170 -15.21 -11.17 -2.98
C ARG A 170 -15.85 -10.40 -4.12
N ALA A 171 -15.09 -9.60 -4.86
CA ALA A 171 -15.58 -8.89 -6.05
C ALA A 171 -16.13 -9.89 -7.09
N ALA A 172 -15.43 -10.99 -7.32
CA ALA A 172 -15.89 -12.05 -8.23
C ALA A 172 -17.17 -12.72 -7.71
N LYS A 173 -17.29 -12.99 -6.40
CA LYS A 173 -18.51 -13.55 -5.78
C LYS A 173 -19.70 -12.60 -5.92
N LEU A 174 -19.49 -11.31 -5.72
CA LEU A 174 -20.53 -10.28 -5.88
C LEU A 174 -20.98 -10.18 -7.34
N ALA A 175 -20.04 -10.16 -8.29
CA ALA A 175 -20.34 -10.13 -9.71
C ALA A 175 -21.20 -11.35 -10.14
N ARG A 176 -20.85 -12.56 -9.68
CA ARG A 176 -21.65 -13.77 -9.91
C ARG A 176 -23.06 -13.65 -9.34
N ARG A 177 -23.21 -13.17 -8.10
CA ARG A 177 -24.53 -12.97 -7.46
C ARG A 177 -25.39 -11.98 -8.22
N ARG A 178 -24.80 -10.87 -8.69
CA ARG A 178 -25.49 -9.86 -9.49
C ARG A 178 -25.98 -10.42 -10.82
N ALA A 179 -25.20 -11.29 -11.46
CA ALA A 179 -25.61 -11.95 -12.70
C ALA A 179 -26.77 -12.94 -12.51
N THR A 180 -26.96 -13.49 -11.30
CA THR A 180 -28.04 -14.44 -10.98
C THR A 180 -29.33 -13.80 -10.45
N LEU A 181 -29.32 -12.51 -10.12
CA LEU A 181 -30.49 -11.81 -9.59
C LEU A 181 -31.53 -11.57 -10.72
N PRO A 182 -32.80 -11.96 -10.55
CA PRO A 182 -33.84 -11.64 -11.52
C PRO A 182 -34.02 -10.11 -11.63
N PRO A 183 -34.45 -9.59 -12.80
CA PRO A 183 -34.64 -8.16 -12.99
C PRO A 183 -35.66 -7.64 -11.98
N LEU A 184 -35.30 -6.54 -11.29
CA LEU A 184 -36.20 -5.86 -10.37
C LEU A 184 -37.42 -5.37 -11.15
N ARG A 185 -38.57 -6.01 -10.94
CA ARG A 185 -39.87 -5.57 -11.46
C ARG A 185 -40.51 -4.68 -10.41
N PHE A 186 -40.54 -3.38 -10.67
CA PHE A 186 -41.41 -2.47 -9.93
C PHE A 186 -42.79 -2.51 -10.59
N THR A 187 -43.75 -3.18 -9.94
CA THR A 187 -45.15 -3.08 -10.32
C THR A 187 -45.67 -1.72 -9.87
N LYS A 188 -46.05 -0.88 -10.84
CA LYS A 188 -46.80 0.35 -10.57
C LYS A 188 -48.25 -0.07 -10.28
N GLU A 189 -48.54 -0.49 -9.06
CA GLU A 189 -49.94 -0.60 -8.63
C GLU A 189 -50.50 0.81 -8.48
N ALA A 190 -51.38 1.19 -9.40
CA ALA A 190 -52.21 2.38 -9.24
C ALA A 190 -53.22 2.09 -8.12
N PRO A 191 -53.45 3.00 -7.17
CA PRO A 191 -54.46 2.80 -6.14
C PRO A 191 -55.84 2.69 -6.80
N SER A 192 -56.47 1.53 -6.62
CA SER A 192 -57.87 1.30 -6.97
C SER A 192 -58.73 2.26 -6.16
N SER A 193 -59.39 3.20 -6.84
CA SER A 193 -60.38 4.08 -6.24
C SER A 193 -61.76 3.43 -6.42
N SER A 194 -62.41 3.09 -5.31
CA SER A 194 -63.87 2.85 -5.24
C SER A 194 -64.51 4.01 -4.50
#